data_AF-A0A259JUG2-F1
#
_entry.id   AF-A0A259JUG2-F1
#
_cell.length_a   1.000
_cell.length_b   1.000
_cell.length_c   1.000
_cell.angle_alpha   90.00
_cell.angle_beta   90.00
_cell.angle_gamma   90.00
#
_symmetry.space_group_name_H-M   'P 1'
#
loop_
_entity.id
_entity.type
_entity.pdbx_description
1 polymer ?
#
loop_
_entity_poly.entity_id
_entity_poly.type
_entity_poly.pdbx_seq_one_letter_code
_entity_poly.pdbx_strand_id
1 'polypeptide(L)' 'VAGVYRQRVTLASGRFVMLDNGLGFELVPWKPALDQHLGRHIAGVVQPGGTVDWTLGRKRGLGLG' A
#
# COMPACT_ATOMS: atom_id res chain seq x y z
N VAL A 1 -4.50 -8.12 -3.01
CA VAL A 1 -4.35 -7.49 -1.68
C VAL A 1 -4.97 -6.09 -1.71
N ALA A 2 -5.73 -5.70 -0.69
CA ALA A 2 -6.30 -4.35 -0.59
C ALA A 2 -6.55 -3.96 0.87
N GLY A 3 -6.36 -2.69 1.21
CA GLY A 3 -6.60 -2.16 2.54
C GLY A 3 -6.07 -0.74 2.73
N VAL A 4 -6.25 -0.20 3.92
CA VAL A 4 -5.74 1.11 4.33
C VAL A 4 -4.28 0.98 4.73
N TYR A 5 -3.40 1.76 4.10
CA TYR A 5 -2.00 1.83 4.52
C TYR A 5 -1.92 2.49 5.90
N ARG A 6 -1.66 1.70 6.95
CA ARG A 6 -1.59 2.18 8.34
C ARG A 6 -0.19 2.65 8.73
N GLN A 7 0.83 1.85 8.41
CA GLN A 7 2.21 2.13 8.84
C GLN A 7 3.23 1.31 8.05
N ARG A 8 4.45 1.83 7.97
CA ARG A 8 5.61 1.11 7.44
C ARG A 8 6.27 0.32 8.56
N VAL A 9 6.54 -0.95 8.31
CA VAL A 9 7.21 -1.85 9.25
C VAL A 9 8.54 -2.28 8.66
N THR A 10 9.61 -2.18 9.44
CA THR A 10 10.93 -2.71 9.07
C THR A 10 11.15 -4.00 9.82
N LEU A 11 11.31 -5.09 9.07
CA LEU A 11 11.60 -6.44 9.57
C LEU A 11 13.00 -6.86 9.13
N ALA A 12 13.52 -7.94 9.72
CA ALA A 12 14.82 -8.49 9.32
C ALA A 12 14.87 -8.91 7.83
N SER A 13 13.72 -9.29 7.26
CA SER A 13 13.55 -9.66 5.86
C SER A 13 13.38 -8.46 4.90
N GLY A 14 13.26 -7.23 5.40
CA GLY A 14 13.09 -6.04 4.59
C GLY A 14 12.02 -5.08 5.10
N ARG A 15 11.56 -4.21 4.21
CA ARG A 15 10.54 -3.20 4.53
C ARG A 15 9.19 -3.61 3.98
N PHE A 16 8.17 -3.44 4.81
CA PHE A 16 6.81 -3.82 4.51
C PHE A 16 5.86 -2.67 4.83
N VAL A 17 4.73 -2.69 4.16
CA VAL A 17 3.59 -1.84 4.45
C VAL A 17 2.54 -2.70 5.15
N MET A 18 2.01 -2.19 6.26
CA MET A 18 0.87 -2.78 6.93
C MET A 18 -0.42 -2.21 6.35
N LEU A 19 -1.18 -3.09 5.71
CA LEU A 19 -2.51 -2.80 5.21
C LEU A 19 -3.55 -3.33 6.17
N ASP A 20 -4.47 -2.48 6.59
CA ASP A 20 -5.63 -2.83 7.39
C ASP A 20 -6.85 -2.98 6.47
N ASN A 21 -7.43 -4.18 6.42
CA ASN A 21 -8.60 -4.49 5.58
C ASN A 21 -9.92 -4.52 6.38
N GLY A 22 -9.89 -4.14 7.66
CA GLY A 22 -11.05 -4.16 8.57
C GLY A 22 -11.34 -5.52 9.21
N LEU A 23 -10.72 -6.61 8.75
CA LEU A 23 -10.81 -7.94 9.37
C LEU A 23 -9.48 -8.39 9.98
N GLY A 24 -8.38 -7.75 9.60
CA GLY A 24 -7.04 -8.01 10.07
C GLY A 24 -6.05 -7.11 9.35
N PHE A 25 -4.81 -7.57 9.26
CA PHE A 25 -3.76 -6.85 8.56
C PHE A 25 -2.98 -7.77 7.62
N GLU A 26 -2.47 -7.17 6.55
CA GLU A 26 -1.60 -7.83 5.59
C GLU A 26 -0.30 -7.04 5.46
N LEU A 27 0.83 -7.75 5.45
CA LEU A 27 2.15 -7.18 5.23
C LEU A 27 2.56 -7.38 3.78
N VAL A 28 2.68 -6.28 3.06
CA VAL A 28 3.05 -6.27 1.64
C VAL A 28 4.44 -5.64 1.48
N PRO A 29 5.26 -6.10 0.52
CA PRO A 29 6.56 -5.48 0.27
C PRO A 29 6.42 -3.98 0.03
N TRP A 30 7.20 -3.18 0.75
CA TRP A 30 7.18 -1.73 0.63
C TRP A 30 7.71 -1.29 -0.73
N LYS A 31 7.08 -0.25 -1.31
CA LYS A 31 7.57 0.45 -2.51
C LYS A 31 7.59 1.95 -2.27
N PRO A 32 8.56 2.70 -2.82
CA PRO A 32 8.66 4.15 -2.64
C PRO A 32 7.39 4.93 -3.00
N ALA A 33 6.64 4.48 -4.01
CA ALA A 33 5.37 5.11 -4.41
C ALA A 33 4.28 5.04 -3.33
N LEU A 34 4.36 4.08 -2.39
CA LEU A 34 3.38 3.91 -1.32
C LEU A 34 3.52 4.95 -0.22
N ASP A 35 4.70 5.54 -0.01
CA ASP A 35 4.93 6.48 1.10
C ASP A 35 3.99 7.69 1.05
N GLN A 36 3.56 8.10 -0.16
CA GLN A 36 2.62 9.22 -0.35
C GLN A 36 1.15 8.87 -0.05
N HIS A 37 0.88 7.60 0.25
CA HIS A 37 -0.47 7.02 0.41
C HIS A 37 -0.75 6.57 1.83
N LEU A 38 0.06 6.99 2.82
CA LEU A 38 -0.22 6.72 4.23
C LEU A 38 -1.62 7.21 4.62
N GLY A 39 -2.38 6.37 5.30
CA GLY A 39 -3.77 6.60 5.68
C GLY A 39 -4.78 6.47 4.53
N ARG A 40 -4.35 6.14 3.30
CA ARG A 40 -5.26 5.93 2.16
C ARG A 40 -5.52 4.46 1.93
N HIS A 41 -6.70 4.16 1.38
CA HIS A 41 -7.02 2.86 0.84
C HIS A 41 -6.22 2.63 -0.45
N ILE A 42 -5.42 1.57 -0.47
CA ILE A 42 -4.68 1.13 -1.65
C ILE A 42 -5.00 -0.34 -1.96
N ALA A 43 -5.02 -0.66 -3.24
CA ALA A 43 -5.24 -2.02 -3.71
C ALA A 43 -4.08 -2.42 -4.62
N GLY A 44 -3.76 -3.70 -4.67
CA GLY A 44 -2.73 -4.22 -5.54
C GLY A 44 -2.90 -5.71 -5.85
N VAL A 45 -2.36 -6.11 -7.00
CA VAL A 45 -2.33 -7.48 -7.46
C VAL A 45 -0.92 -8.00 -7.28
N VAL A 46 -0.77 -9.10 -6.54
CA VAL A 46 0.52 -9.79 -6.42
C VAL A 46 0.77 -10.55 -7.71
N GLN A 47 1.85 -10.23 -8.40
CA GLN A 47 2.29 -10.91 -9.61
C GLN A 47 3.21 -12.09 -9.25
N PRO A 48 3.32 -13.09 -10.16
CA PRO A 48 4.31 -14.15 -10.04
C PRO A 48 5.73 -13.57 -9.88
N GLY A 49 6.47 -14.02 -8.88
CA GLY A 49 7.80 -13.47 -8.56
C GLY A 49 7.82 -12.42 -7.42
N GLY A 50 6.69 -12.16 -6.76
CA GLY A 50 6.64 -11.36 -5.53
C GLY A 50 6.57 -9.85 -5.75
N THR A 51 6.41 -9.41 -7.00
CA THR A 51 6.12 -8.01 -7.32
C THR A 51 4.64 -7.72 -7.06
N VAL A 52 4.32 -6.54 -6.56
CA VAL A 52 2.92 -6.09 -6.38
C VAL A 52 2.65 -4.94 -7.33
N ASP A 53 1.68 -5.10 -8.23
CA ASP A 53 1.16 -4.02 -9.05
C ASP A 53 0.10 -3.24 -8.26
N TRP A 54 0.25 -1.93 -8.14
CA TRP A 54 -0.54 -1.11 -7.21
C TRP A 54 -1.52 -0.21 -7.95
N THR A 55 -2.80 -0.38 -7.65
CA THR A 55 -3.86 0.57 -7.96
C THR A 55 -4.01 1.53 -6.78
N LEU A 56 -3.23 2.60 -6.83
CA LEU A 56 -3.31 3.70 -5.87
C LEU A 56 -4.56 4.52 -6.21
N GLY A 57 -5.54 4.54 -5.31
CA GLY A 57 -6.82 5.20 -5.52
C GLY A 57 -6.65 6.60 -6.14
N ARG A 58 -7.55 6.95 -7.05
CA ARG A 58 -7.53 8.14 -7.92
C ARG A 58 -6.80 9.32 -7.26
N LYS A 59 -5.72 9.80 -7.89
CA LYS A 59 -5.18 11.13 -7.63
C LYS A 59 -6.35 12.12 -7.72
N ARG A 60 -6.92 12.54 -6.58
CA ARG A 60 -7.60 13.83 -6.51
C ARG A 60 -6.48 14.84 -6.71
N GLY A 61 -6.18 15.13 -7.97
CA GLY A 61 -5.59 16.40 -8.34
C GLY A 61 -6.52 17.45 -7.76
N LEU A 62 -5.99 18.23 -6.82
CA LEU A 62 -6.48 19.57 -6.57
C LEU A 62 -6.44 20.30 -7.91
N GLY A 63 -7.61 20.43 -8.54
CA GLY A 63 -7.90 21.46 -9.53
C GLY A 63 -8.99 22.32 -8.92
N LEU A 64 -8.57 23.32 -8.14
CA LEU A 64 -9.37 24.52 -7.89
C LEU A 64 -9.30 25.33 -9.20
N GLY A 65 -10.46 25.77 -9.70
CA GLY A 65 -10.61 26.59 -10.89
C GLY A 65 -12.06 26.64 -11.34
#